data_AF-A0A8D0HHR2-F1
#
_entry.id   AF-A0A8D0HHR2-F1
#
_cell.length_a   1.000
_cell.length_b   1.000
_cell.length_c   1.000
_cell.angle_alpha   90.00
_cell.angle_beta   90.00
_cell.angle_gamma   90.00
#
_symmetry.space_group_name_H-M   'P 1'
#
loop_
_entity.id
_entity.type
_entity.pdbx_description
1 polymer ?
#
loop_
_entity_poly.entity_id
_entity_poly.type
_entity_poly.pdbx_seq_one_letter_code
_entity_poly.pdbx_strand_id
1 'polypeptide(L)' 'MEMSLMMACWKQNEFNDAACTKEIQKFHDCAVKSDAKRKEQIKQESLGQTRTLTSKQVNYLLKKFPNITQNY' A
#
# COMPACT_ATOMS: atom_id res chain seq x y z
N MET A 1 -9.34 8.76 5.57
CA MET A 1 -10.60 8.94 6.34
C MET A 1 -11.83 9.07 5.45
N GLU A 2 -11.71 9.16 4.11
CA GLU A 2 -12.88 9.37 3.23
C GLU A 2 -13.94 8.25 3.32
N MET A 3 -13.52 6.99 3.53
CA MET A 3 -14.45 5.86 3.65
C MET A 3 -15.46 6.05 4.80
N SER A 4 -15.00 6.49 5.98
CA SER A 4 -15.90 6.65 7.14
C SER A 4 -16.88 7.81 6.95
N LEU A 5 -16.48 8.87 6.23
CA LEU A 5 -17.36 10.00 5.92
C LEU A 5 -18.47 9.60 4.94
N MET A 6 -18.13 8.81 3.92
CA MET A 6 -19.11 8.25 2.99
C MET A 6 -20.11 7.34 3.70
N MET A 7 -19.64 6.44 4.57
CA MET A 7 -20.54 5.57 5.36
C MET A 7 -21.46 6.36 6.30
N ALA A 8 -20.95 7.44 6.91
CA ALA A 8 -21.74 8.31 7.77
C ALA A 8 -22.85 9.02 6.97
N CYS A 9 -22.53 9.53 5.77
CA CYS A 9 -23.52 10.14 4.88
C CYS A 9 -24.59 9.11 4.47
N TRP A 10 -24.17 7.91 4.04
CA TRP A 10 -25.12 6.85 3.69
C TRP A 10 -26.05 6.52 4.84
N LYS A 11 -25.53 6.35 6.06
CA LYS A 11 -26.37 6.07 7.24
C LYS A 11 -27.43 7.15 7.48
N GLN A 12 -27.10 8.42 7.22
CA GLN A 12 -28.03 9.55 7.41
C GLN A 12 -29.06 9.70 6.29
N ASN A 13 -28.74 9.21 5.09
CA ASN A 13 -29.54 9.41 3.87
C ASN A 13 -30.05 8.08 3.29
N GLU A 14 -30.25 7.06 4.14
CA GLU A 14 -30.78 5.75 3.76
C GLU A 14 -30.03 5.11 2.57
N PHE A 15 -28.71 5.25 2.57
CA PHE A 15 -27.81 4.74 1.52
C PHE A 15 -28.08 5.33 0.12
N ASN A 16 -28.63 6.54 0.05
CA ASN A 16 -28.85 7.23 -1.22
C ASN A 16 -27.55 7.87 -1.75
N ASP A 17 -27.05 7.35 -2.86
CA ASP A 17 -25.83 7.85 -3.52
C ASP A 17 -25.96 9.28 -4.06
N ALA A 18 -27.15 9.67 -4.53
CA ALA A 18 -27.38 11.03 -5.01
C ALA A 18 -27.26 12.06 -3.87
N ALA A 19 -27.70 11.70 -2.66
CA ALA A 19 -27.55 12.54 -1.47
C ALA A 19 -26.09 12.63 -0.99
N CYS A 20 -25.28 11.60 -1.25
CA CYS A 20 -23.90 11.48 -0.78
C CYS A 20 -22.83 11.66 -1.87
N THR A 21 -23.21 12.25 -3.01
CA THR A 21 -22.33 12.36 -4.19
C THR A 21 -20.99 13.03 -3.87
N LYS A 22 -20.98 14.01 -2.96
CA LYS A 22 -19.76 14.72 -2.56
C LYS A 22 -18.78 13.81 -1.81
N GLU A 23 -19.27 13.03 -0.84
CA GLU A 23 -18.49 12.10 -0.05
C GLU A 23 -17.99 10.93 -0.91
N ILE A 24 -18.83 10.45 -1.83
CA ILE A 24 -18.49 9.41 -2.81
C ILE A 24 -17.36 9.88 -3.74
N GLN A 25 -17.45 11.09 -4.30
CA GLN A 25 -16.40 11.65 -5.17
C GLN A 25 -15.07 11.77 -4.42
N LYS A 26 -15.08 12.30 -3.19
CA LYS A 26 -13.87 12.38 -2.36
C LYS A 26 -13.26 11.01 -2.07
N PHE A 27 -14.09 10.01 -1.79
CA PHE A 27 -13.63 8.63 -1.60
C PHE A 27 -12.96 8.10 -2.87
N HIS A 28 -13.58 8.27 -4.04
CA HIS A 28 -13.00 7.85 -5.32
C HIS A 28 -11.67 8.55 -5.62
N ASP A 29 -11.59 9.87 -5.44
CA ASP A 29 -10.34 10.61 -5.64
C ASP A 29 -9.21 10.10 -4.75
N CYS A 30 -9.54 9.77 -3.50
CA CYS A 30 -8.60 9.18 -2.56
C CYS A 30 -8.16 7.77 -2.98
N ALA A 31 -9.09 6.94 -3.44
CA ALA A 31 -8.81 5.59 -3.94
C ALA A 31 -7.88 5.61 -5.15
N VAL A 32 -8.15 6.49 -6.13
CA VAL A 32 -7.29 6.65 -7.33
C VAL A 32 -5.86 7.05 -6.94
N LYS A 33 -5.71 8.00 -6.01
CA LYS A 33 -4.38 8.42 -5.51
C LYS A 33 -3.67 7.29 -4.77
N SER A 34 -4.39 6.53 -3.95
CA SER A 34 -3.86 5.38 -3.23
C SER A 34 -3.35 4.29 -4.19
N ASP A 35 -4.13 3.99 -5.23
CA ASP A 35 -3.75 3.02 -6.25
C ASP A 35 -2.55 3.47 -7.09
N ALA A 36 -2.50 4.76 -7.46
CA ALA A 36 -1.36 5.33 -8.15
C ALA A 36 -0.08 5.20 -7.31
N LYS A 37 -0.15 5.58 -6.02
CA LYS A 37 0.98 5.47 -5.08
C LYS A 37 1.43 4.01 -4.90
N ARG A 38 0.50 3.07 -4.79
CA ARG A 38 0.82 1.64 -4.71
C ARG A 38 1.57 1.15 -5.96
N LYS A 39 1.09 1.53 -7.16
CA LYS A 39 1.75 1.17 -8.42
C LYS A 39 3.16 1.76 -8.51
N GLU A 40 3.36 3.00 -8.06
CA GLU A 40 4.67 3.63 -8.00
C GLU A 40 5.61 2.94 -7.02
N GLN A 41 5.12 2.57 -5.83
CA GLN A 41 5.91 1.81 -4.84
C GLN A 41 6.37 0.47 -5.40
N ILE A 42 5.47 -0.28 -6.03
CA ILE A 42 5.82 -1.56 -6.67
C ILE A 42 6.89 -1.36 -7.76
N LYS A 43 6.81 -0.28 -8.54
CA LYS A 43 7.85 0.06 -9.53
C LYS A 43 9.18 0.44 -8.87
N GLN A 44 9.17 1.20 -7.78
CA GLN A 44 10.41 1.56 -7.07
C GLN A 44 11.08 0.33 -6.44
N GLU A 45 10.28 -0.58 -5.89
CA GLU A 45 10.76 -1.86 -5.36
C GLU A 45 11.36 -2.75 -6.45
N SER A 46 10.73 -2.81 -7.63
CA SER A 46 11.26 -3.60 -8.75
C SER A 46 12.54 -3.02 -9.35
N LEU A 47 12.68 -1.68 -9.33
CA LEU A 47 13.89 -0.98 -9.75
C LEU A 47 15.01 -1.00 -8.71
N GLY A 48 14.80 -1.62 -7.53
CA GLY A 48 15.79 -1.70 -6.47
C GLY A 48 16.17 -0.34 -5.86
N GLN A 49 15.30 0.66 -5.99
CA GLN A 49 15.50 2.01 -5.45
C GLN A 49 15.18 2.12 -3.95
N THR A 50 14.83 1.01 -3.32
CA THR A 50 14.59 0.93 -1.88
C THR A 50 15.90 1.04 -1.11
N ARG A 51 15.92 1.80 0.00
CA ARG A 51 17.12 1.97 0.87
C ARG A 51 17.63 0.65 1.47
N THR A 52 16.82 -0.40 1.44
CA THR A 52 17.11 -1.71 2.03
C THR A 52 17.24 -2.75 0.92
N LEU A 53 18.24 -3.63 1.03
CA LEU A 53 18.40 -4.76 0.11
C LEU A 53 17.16 -5.66 0.14
N THR A 54 16.78 -6.18 -1.03
CA THR A 54 15.72 -7.18 -1.13
C THR A 54 16.15 -8.49 -0.47
N SER A 55 15.20 -9.30 0.00
CA SER A 55 15.49 -10.61 0.59
C SER A 55 16.31 -11.51 -0.34
N LYS A 56 16.10 -11.40 -1.67
CA LYS A 56 16.90 -12.14 -2.67
C LYS A 56 18.37 -11.70 -2.65
N GLN A 57 18.64 -10.40 -2.62
CA GLN A 57 20.01 -9.86 -2.55
C GLN A 57 20.68 -10.21 -1.22
N VAL A 58 19.96 -10.09 -0.10
CA VAL A 58 20.46 -10.48 1.22
C VAL A 58 20.80 -11.97 1.23
N ASN A 59 19.89 -12.84 0.79
CA ASN A 59 20.13 -14.28 0.74
C ASN A 59 21.29 -14.66 -0.19
N TYR A 60 21.48 -13.95 -1.30
CA TYR A 60 22.65 -14.14 -2.17
C TYR A 60 23.96 -13.85 -1.42
N LEU A 61 24.02 -12.75 -0.66
CA LEU A 61 25.19 -12.41 0.15
C LEU A 61 25.42 -13.41 1.28
N LEU A 62 24.37 -13.82 1.99
CA LEU A 62 24.46 -14.82 3.08
C LEU A 62 24.93 -16.18 2.57
N LYS A 63 24.58 -16.58 1.34
CA LYS A 63 25.12 -17.81 0.72
C LYS A 63 26.62 -17.72 0.44
N LYS A 64 27.16 -16.53 0.14
CA LYS A 64 28.60 -16.33 -0.04
C LYS A 64 29.36 -16.27 1.28
N PHE A 65 28.73 -15.74 2.32
CA PHE A 65 29.30 -15.58 3.66
C PHE A 65 28.42 -16.27 4.71
N PRO A 66 28.37 -17.61 4.71
CA PRO A 66 27.52 -18.36 5.62
C PRO A 66 27.98 -18.19 7.07
N ASN A 67 27.03 -18.21 8.01
CA ASN A 67 27.35 -18.19 9.43
C ASN A 67 27.95 -19.54 9.85
N ILE A 68 29.24 -19.55 10.20
CA ILE A 68 29.96 -20.74 10.65
C ILE A 68 29.78 -20.84 12.17
N THR A 69 28.57 -21.14 12.65
CA THR A 69 28.41 -21.63 14.03
C THR A 69 28.94 -23.06 14.07
N GLN A 70 30.26 -23.21 14.22
CA GLN A 70 30.82 -24.47 14.71
C GLN A 70 30.34 -24.64 16.15
N ASN A 71 29.27 -25.41 16.33
CA ASN A 71 29.00 -26.03 17.62
C ASN A 71 30.05 -27.13 17.78
N TYR A 72 31.02 -26.87 18.65
CA TYR A 72 31.91 -27.90 19.22
C TYR A 72 31.30 -28.40 20.53
#